data_AF-A0A251UB78-F1
#
_entry.id   AF-A0A251UB78-F1
#
_cell.length_a   1.000
_cell.length_b   1.000
_cell.length_c   1.000
_cell.angle_alpha   90.00
_cell.angle_beta   90.00
_cell.angle_gamma   90.00
#
_symmetry.space_group_name_H-M   'P 1'
#
loop_
_entity.id
_entity.type
_entity.pdbx_description
1 polymer ?
#
loop_
_entity_poly.entity_id
_entity_poly.type
_entity_poly.pdbx_seq_one_letter_code
_entity_poly.pdbx_strand_id
1 'polypeptide(L)'
;MNEPLNDDEKTLWQYLLTTIDNKRRAESKKCNVDDKEIDVEKEKKEPDYVLKTKQTEQQAFTILTSHLKEVVECNNKMLELKEFNIIIIPMTERKHFYIICFDLENTKVEVIDNMVSSRGFYRMSAERSFKENGTPSKVKNYMVGYLKNVKHPSAARMAAAPLTKKKLEWATSDNFNDCGVFAMRHMEMYKGSDVEFECGFSTQKNIQDMQLQNMRMKIATKLLLSEANVYKATVMYLARKAIQNLEDERMRELLEKERAKQEKCWDTLSKWKNADKV
;
A
#
# COMPACT_ATOMS: atom_id res chain seq x y z
N MET A 1 6.04 25.50 26.24
CA MET A 1 4.91 25.12 27.11
C MET A 1 4.25 23.91 26.48
N ASN A 2 4.19 22.83 27.27
CA ASN A 2 3.90 21.48 26.84
C ASN A 2 2.42 21.17 27.06
N GLU A 3 1.70 20.79 26.01
CA GLU A 3 0.56 19.86 26.10
C GLU A 3 0.65 18.85 24.93
N PRO A 4 0.47 17.53 25.18
CA PRO A 4 0.64 16.50 24.16
C PRO A 4 -0.66 16.17 23.41
N LEU A 5 -0.54 15.81 22.13
CA LEU A 5 -1.58 15.14 21.36
C LEU A 5 -1.52 13.61 21.59
N ASN A 6 -2.69 12.95 21.48
CA ASN A 6 -3.02 11.64 22.06
C ASN A 6 -2.40 10.39 21.39
N ASP A 7 -2.62 9.24 22.03
CA ASP A 7 -1.96 7.93 21.93
C ASP A 7 -2.17 7.08 20.64
N ASP A 8 -2.70 7.61 19.54
CA ASP A 8 -3.41 6.77 18.55
C ASP A 8 -2.68 6.34 17.25
N GLU A 9 -1.37 6.52 17.09
CA GLU A 9 -0.74 6.47 15.76
C GLU A 9 0.27 5.34 15.51
N LYS A 10 -0.08 4.11 15.89
CA LYS A 10 0.69 2.91 15.50
C LYS A 10 0.17 2.30 14.19
N THR A 11 0.91 2.44 13.07
CA THR A 11 0.66 1.63 11.85
C THR A 11 1.91 1.41 10.99
N LEU A 12 2.11 0.15 10.59
CA LEU A 12 3.26 -0.38 9.85
C LEU A 12 3.05 -0.32 8.32
N TRP A 13 4.16 -0.05 7.62
CA TRP A 13 4.50 -0.45 6.25
C TRP A 13 4.61 -1.98 6.08
N GLN A 14 3.64 -2.72 6.63
CA GLN A 14 3.73 -4.13 6.97
C GLN A 14 3.60 -5.11 5.80
N TYR A 15 3.53 -4.64 4.55
CA TYR A 15 3.25 -5.52 3.41
C TYR A 15 4.38 -5.63 2.41
N LEU A 16 4.97 -4.49 2.00
CA LEU A 16 6.05 -4.50 1.01
C LEU A 16 7.42 -4.77 1.66
N LEU A 17 7.67 -4.20 2.84
CA LEU A 17 8.95 -4.33 3.56
C LEU A 17 9.07 -5.61 4.39
N THR A 18 7.97 -6.16 4.91
CA THR A 18 8.01 -7.46 5.63
C THR A 18 8.46 -8.57 4.68
N THR A 19 8.17 -8.47 3.39
CA THR A 19 8.66 -9.40 2.38
C THR A 19 10.19 -9.28 2.19
N ILE A 20 10.73 -8.06 2.18
CA ILE A 20 12.17 -7.78 2.02
C ILE A 20 12.95 -8.11 3.32
N ASP A 21 12.41 -7.75 4.49
CA ASP A 21 13.04 -8.00 5.79
C ASP A 21 12.93 -9.47 6.23
N ASN A 22 11.84 -10.16 5.88
CA ASN A 22 11.75 -11.62 6.06
C ASN A 22 12.73 -12.38 5.16
N LYS A 23 12.96 -11.91 3.94
CA LYS A 23 14.01 -12.45 3.06
C LYS A 23 15.40 -12.30 3.69
N ARG A 24 15.73 -11.10 4.22
CA ARG A 24 16.98 -10.85 4.98
C ARG A 24 17.12 -11.72 6.25
N ARG A 25 16.07 -11.86 7.06
CA ARG A 25 16.11 -12.67 8.29
C ARG A 25 16.19 -14.18 8.01
N ALA A 26 15.55 -14.66 6.94
CA ALA A 26 15.67 -16.06 6.51
C ALA A 26 17.07 -16.39 5.97
N GLU A 27 17.71 -15.44 5.28
CA GLU A 27 19.10 -15.55 4.84
C GLU A 27 20.08 -15.52 6.03
N SER A 28 19.80 -14.72 7.08
CA SER A 28 20.59 -14.68 8.32
C SER A 28 20.39 -15.91 9.24
N LYS A 29 19.18 -16.49 9.29
CA LYS A 29 18.84 -17.67 10.09
C LYS A 29 19.25 -19.02 9.48
N LYS A 30 19.86 -19.03 8.29
CA LYS A 30 20.58 -20.22 7.80
C LYS A 30 21.76 -20.63 8.71
N CYS A 31 22.17 -19.75 9.61
CA CYS A 31 23.01 -20.11 10.77
C CYS A 31 22.11 -20.14 12.03
N ASN A 32 21.95 -21.33 12.61
CA ASN A 32 21.24 -21.65 13.86
C ASN A 32 19.71 -21.74 13.77
N VAL A 33 19.24 -22.97 13.55
CA VAL A 33 17.86 -23.39 13.81
C VAL A 33 17.87 -24.12 15.15
N ASP A 34 17.34 -23.47 16.18
CA ASP A 34 16.78 -24.15 17.35
C ASP A 34 15.37 -23.59 17.59
N ASP A 35 14.41 -24.51 17.65
CA ASP A 35 12.99 -24.25 17.85
C ASP A 35 12.75 -23.56 19.20
N LYS A 36 12.43 -22.26 19.16
CA LYS A 36 11.80 -21.58 20.29
C LYS A 36 10.53 -20.88 19.84
N GLU A 37 9.45 -21.23 20.52
CA GLU A 37 8.14 -20.59 20.53
C GLU A 37 8.29 -19.06 20.50
N ILE A 38 7.69 -18.43 19.49
CA ILE A 38 7.75 -16.98 19.32
C ILE A 38 6.74 -16.36 20.29
N ASP A 39 7.25 -15.87 21.40
CA ASP A 39 6.50 -15.11 22.40
C ASP A 39 6.11 -13.73 21.81
N VAL A 40 4.81 -13.51 21.59
CA VAL A 40 4.25 -12.38 20.80
C VAL A 40 4.15 -11.08 21.62
N GLU A 41 4.52 -11.09 22.89
CA GLU A 41 4.33 -9.93 23.79
C GLU A 41 5.49 -8.92 23.88
N LYS A 42 6.47 -8.94 22.97
CA LYS A 42 7.53 -7.90 22.98
C LYS A 42 7.01 -6.55 22.46
N GLU A 43 7.08 -5.56 23.34
CA GLU A 43 6.85 -4.12 23.18
C GLU A 43 6.64 -3.62 21.74
N LYS A 44 5.49 -2.98 21.50
CA LYS A 44 5.12 -2.26 20.27
C LYS A 44 6.07 -1.08 20.00
N LYS A 45 7.31 -1.35 19.61
CA LYS A 45 8.24 -0.35 19.07
C LYS A 45 7.85 -0.10 17.62
N GLU A 46 7.51 1.13 17.30
CA GLU A 46 7.24 1.50 15.91
C GLU A 46 8.47 1.18 15.05
N PRO A 47 8.30 0.57 13.88
CA PRO A 47 9.41 0.31 12.99
C PRO A 47 10.11 1.60 12.61
N ASP A 48 11.44 1.56 12.47
CA ASP A 48 12.24 2.75 12.18
C ASP A 48 11.89 3.41 10.85
N TYR A 49 11.13 2.73 9.99
CA TYR A 49 10.70 3.25 8.71
C TYR A 49 9.51 4.20 8.74
N VAL A 50 8.81 4.31 9.88
CA VAL A 50 7.66 5.19 10.03
C VAL A 50 8.14 6.61 10.25
N LEU A 51 7.60 7.57 9.50
CA LEU A 51 7.85 9.00 9.74
C LEU A 51 7.32 9.35 11.14
N LYS A 52 8.22 9.75 12.03
CA LYS A 52 7.90 10.01 13.44
C LYS A 52 7.22 11.37 13.58
N THR A 53 6.28 11.48 14.52
CA THR A 53 5.53 12.72 14.81
C THR A 53 6.43 13.89 15.21
N LYS A 54 7.59 13.63 15.83
CA LYS A 54 8.62 14.63 16.16
C LYS A 54 9.89 14.38 15.35
N GLN A 55 9.92 14.89 14.12
CA GLN A 55 11.14 14.87 13.31
C GLN A 55 11.29 16.17 12.51
N THR A 56 12.54 16.58 12.35
CA THR A 56 12.93 17.69 11.48
C THR A 56 12.82 17.30 10.01
N GLU A 57 12.76 18.28 9.12
CA GLU A 57 12.81 18.05 7.67
C GLU A 57 14.03 17.21 7.27
N GLN A 58 15.20 17.50 7.86
CA GLN A 58 16.44 16.77 7.62
C GLN A 58 16.36 15.30 8.06
N GLN A 59 15.76 15.01 9.22
CA GLN A 59 15.60 13.65 9.71
C GLN A 59 14.67 12.83 8.79
N ALA A 60 13.52 13.41 8.43
CA ALA A 60 12.58 12.77 7.52
C ALA A 60 13.19 12.50 6.13
N PHE A 61 13.97 13.45 5.62
CA PHE A 61 14.71 13.29 4.37
C PHE A 61 15.74 12.16 4.44
N THR A 62 16.44 12.04 5.57
CA THR A 62 17.42 10.98 5.81
C THR A 62 16.74 9.62 5.86
N ILE A 63 15.60 9.51 6.53
CA ILE A 63 14.78 8.29 6.60
C ILE A 63 14.32 7.86 5.20
N LEU A 64 13.74 8.78 4.42
CA LEU A 64 13.33 8.51 3.03
C LEU A 64 14.49 8.00 2.18
N THR A 65 15.64 8.68 2.24
CA THR A 65 16.85 8.32 1.49
C THR A 65 17.37 6.95 1.88
N SER A 66 17.36 6.63 3.18
CA SER A 66 17.77 5.31 3.68
C SER A 66 16.87 4.20 3.13
N HIS A 67 15.55 4.38 3.11
CA HIS A 67 14.67 3.34 2.57
C HIS A 67 14.75 3.22 1.06
N LEU A 68 14.92 4.32 0.33
CA LEU A 68 15.13 4.24 -1.12
C LEU A 68 16.34 3.36 -1.43
N LYS A 69 17.42 3.45 -0.64
CA LYS A 69 18.57 2.52 -0.72
C LYS A 69 18.19 1.09 -0.46
N GLU A 70 17.35 0.81 0.53
CA GLU A 70 16.91 -0.56 0.80
C GLU A 70 16.03 -1.13 -0.31
N VAL A 71 15.08 -0.35 -0.83
CA VAL A 71 14.14 -0.76 -1.88
C VAL A 71 14.86 -1.12 -3.18
N VAL A 72 15.90 -0.37 -3.54
CA VAL A 72 16.70 -0.65 -4.74
C VAL A 72 17.92 -1.52 -4.45
N GLU A 73 17.94 -2.22 -3.31
CA GLU A 73 19.01 -3.16 -2.92
C GLU A 73 20.41 -2.53 -2.98
N CYS A 74 20.53 -1.25 -2.60
CA CYS A 74 21.74 -0.45 -2.67
C CYS A 74 22.35 -0.33 -4.08
N ASN A 75 21.57 -0.57 -5.13
CA ASN A 75 22.01 -0.39 -6.51
C ASN A 75 22.14 1.11 -6.84
N ASN A 76 23.38 1.57 -6.97
CA ASN A 76 23.69 2.98 -7.23
C ASN A 76 23.06 3.55 -8.50
N LYS A 77 22.90 2.75 -9.56
CA LYS A 77 22.25 3.23 -10.80
C LYS A 77 20.75 3.45 -10.58
N MET A 78 20.09 2.52 -9.89
CA MET A 78 18.67 2.63 -9.56
C MET A 78 18.38 3.75 -8.56
N LEU A 79 19.33 4.09 -7.68
CA LEU A 79 19.22 5.22 -6.76
C LEU A 79 19.09 6.58 -7.46
N GLU A 80 19.57 6.70 -8.69
CA GLU A 80 19.39 7.92 -9.48
C GLU A 80 17.95 8.10 -9.95
N LEU A 81 17.15 7.03 -9.91
CA LEU A 81 15.75 6.94 -10.34
C LEU A 81 15.49 7.26 -11.83
N LYS A 82 16.53 7.41 -12.64
CA LYS A 82 16.43 7.78 -14.08
C LYS A 82 15.75 6.73 -14.95
N GLU A 83 15.72 5.48 -14.50
CA GLU A 83 15.08 4.37 -15.22
C GLU A 83 13.56 4.26 -14.94
N PHE A 84 13.02 5.09 -14.05
CA PHE A 84 11.61 5.05 -13.67
C PHE A 84 10.86 6.28 -14.20
N ASN A 85 9.79 6.05 -14.96
CA ASN A 85 8.86 7.10 -15.37
C ASN A 85 7.85 7.43 -14.25
N ILE A 86 7.55 6.45 -13.41
CA ILE A 86 6.53 6.53 -12.36
C ILE A 86 7.14 6.09 -11.03
N ILE A 87 6.91 6.88 -9.99
CA ILE A 87 7.21 6.52 -8.61
C ILE A 87 5.90 6.53 -7.83
N ILE A 88 5.57 5.42 -7.17
CA ILE A 88 4.39 5.33 -6.31
C ILE A 88 4.82 5.18 -4.86
N ILE A 89 4.32 6.06 -4.00
CA ILE A 89 4.57 6.04 -2.57
C ILE A 89 3.26 5.66 -1.87
N PRO A 90 3.15 4.43 -1.31
CA PRO A 90 2.02 4.09 -0.47
C PRO A 90 2.10 4.87 0.84
N MET A 91 0.96 5.38 1.28
CA MET A 91 0.84 6.23 2.45
C MET A 91 -0.10 5.59 3.47
N THR A 92 0.22 5.83 4.74
CA THR A 92 -0.67 5.53 5.86
C THR A 92 -0.72 6.73 6.78
N GLU A 93 -1.92 7.22 7.05
CA GLU A 93 -2.15 8.35 7.95
C GLU A 93 -3.44 8.09 8.71
N ARG A 94 -3.38 8.10 10.05
CA ARG A 94 -4.54 7.81 10.92
C ARG A 94 -5.25 6.48 10.57
N LYS A 95 -4.46 5.42 10.37
CA LYS A 95 -4.92 4.07 9.97
C LYS A 95 -5.60 4.00 8.59
N HIS A 96 -5.56 5.08 7.81
CA HIS A 96 -6.09 5.14 6.45
C HIS A 96 -4.98 4.96 5.42
N PHE A 97 -5.20 4.08 4.45
CA PHE A 97 -4.25 3.82 3.36
C PHE A 97 -4.65 4.56 2.08
N TYR A 98 -3.66 5.21 1.45
CA TYR A 98 -3.81 5.86 0.14
C TYR A 98 -2.45 5.84 -0.58
N ILE A 99 -2.36 6.36 -1.80
CA ILE A 99 -1.08 6.44 -2.53
C ILE A 99 -0.81 7.85 -3.06
N ILE A 100 0.47 8.18 -3.20
CA ILE A 100 0.95 9.37 -3.92
C ILE A 100 1.75 8.89 -5.13
N CYS A 101 1.31 9.26 -6.32
CA CYS A 101 1.95 8.93 -7.58
C CYS A 101 2.71 10.14 -8.11
N PHE A 102 3.97 9.94 -8.47
CA PHE A 102 4.81 10.89 -9.19
C PHE A 102 5.00 10.37 -10.60
N ASP A 103 4.34 11.00 -11.55
CA ASP A 103 4.55 10.78 -12.98
C ASP A 103 5.64 11.76 -13.44
N LEU A 104 6.87 11.25 -13.55
CA LEU A 104 8.07 12.04 -13.86
C LEU A 104 8.13 12.44 -15.33
N GLU A 105 7.42 11.72 -16.20
CA GLU A 105 7.35 11.94 -17.63
C GLU A 105 6.35 13.06 -17.93
N ASN A 106 5.11 12.92 -17.43
CA ASN A 106 4.03 13.89 -17.65
C ASN A 106 4.04 15.05 -16.65
N THR A 107 4.99 15.09 -15.71
CA THR A 107 5.13 16.17 -14.72
C THR A 107 3.86 16.32 -13.87
N LYS A 108 3.41 15.23 -13.26
CA LYS A 108 2.20 15.20 -12.43
C LYS A 108 2.46 14.56 -11.07
N VAL A 109 1.88 15.14 -10.00
CA VAL A 109 1.83 14.50 -8.68
C VAL A 109 0.37 14.33 -8.26
N GLU A 110 -0.06 13.09 -8.10
CA GLU A 110 -1.44 12.75 -7.79
C GLU A 110 -1.56 11.97 -6.48
N VAL A 111 -2.48 12.39 -5.62
CA VAL A 111 -2.97 11.57 -4.51
C VAL A 111 -4.15 10.75 -5.00
N ILE A 112 -4.09 9.44 -4.83
CA ILE A 112 -5.19 8.52 -5.18
C ILE A 112 -5.66 7.83 -3.91
N ASP A 113 -6.93 8.03 -3.60
CA ASP A 113 -7.55 7.70 -2.33
C ASP A 113 -9.01 7.31 -2.60
N ASN A 114 -9.45 6.21 -1.98
CA ASN A 114 -10.84 5.75 -2.12
C ASN A 114 -11.83 6.69 -1.44
N MET A 115 -11.39 7.53 -0.50
CA MET A 115 -12.29 8.43 0.22
C MET A 115 -12.62 9.68 -0.60
N VAL A 116 -13.87 10.15 -0.54
CA VAL A 116 -14.25 11.48 -1.04
C VAL A 116 -13.46 12.59 -0.32
N SER A 117 -13.21 13.72 -0.99
CA SER A 117 -12.36 14.81 -0.47
C SER A 117 -12.79 15.35 0.89
N SER A 118 -14.10 15.41 1.18
CA SER A 118 -14.64 15.88 2.46
C SER A 118 -14.43 14.92 3.64
N ARG A 119 -13.98 13.69 3.38
CA ARG A 119 -13.76 12.62 4.37
C ARG A 119 -12.31 12.13 4.40
N GLY A 120 -11.39 12.82 3.71
CA GLY A 120 -9.97 12.47 3.72
C GLY A 120 -9.32 12.73 5.08
N PHE A 121 -8.39 11.86 5.48
CA PHE A 121 -7.66 11.98 6.75
C PHE A 121 -6.43 12.90 6.69
N TYR A 122 -6.10 13.39 5.50
CA TYR A 122 -4.94 14.22 5.23
C TYR A 122 -5.35 15.56 4.63
N ARG A 123 -4.49 16.56 4.86
CA ARG A 123 -4.62 17.88 4.22
C ARG A 123 -3.83 17.90 2.92
N MET A 124 -4.41 18.47 1.87
CA MET A 124 -3.71 18.73 0.60
C MET A 124 -2.95 20.07 0.58
N SER A 125 -3.02 20.84 1.67
CA SER A 125 -2.54 22.23 1.69
C SER A 125 -1.02 22.32 1.55
N ALA A 126 -0.59 23.28 0.72
CA ALA A 126 0.78 23.77 0.65
C ALA A 126 0.80 25.16 1.27
N GLU A 127 1.29 25.24 2.51
CA GLU A 127 1.32 26.43 3.35
C GLU A 127 2.70 27.09 3.29
N ARG A 128 2.84 28.27 3.91
CA ARG A 128 4.11 29.02 3.89
C ARG A 128 5.22 28.31 4.65
N SER A 129 4.89 27.58 5.71
CA SER A 129 5.88 26.85 6.51
C SER A 129 5.74 25.34 6.36
N PHE A 130 6.88 24.64 6.41
CA PHE A 130 6.93 23.19 6.30
C PHE A 130 6.05 22.48 7.35
N LYS A 131 5.94 23.03 8.56
CA LYS A 131 5.14 22.43 9.64
C LYS A 131 3.65 22.40 9.32
N GLU A 132 3.17 23.45 8.67
CA GLU A 132 1.76 23.66 8.33
C GLU A 132 1.34 22.90 7.06
N ASN A 133 2.31 22.47 6.25
CA ASN A 133 2.03 21.63 5.08
C ASN A 133 1.29 20.35 5.46
N GLY A 134 0.31 19.99 4.63
CA GLY A 134 -0.29 18.68 4.67
C GLY A 134 0.71 17.58 4.32
N THR A 135 0.43 16.35 4.77
CA THR A 135 1.33 15.20 4.62
C THR A 135 1.72 14.93 3.15
N PRO A 136 0.78 14.92 2.17
CA PRO A 136 1.14 14.79 0.75
C PRO A 136 2.10 15.89 0.25
N SER A 137 1.91 17.14 0.68
CA SER A 137 2.80 18.25 0.33
C SER A 137 4.21 18.07 0.89
N LYS A 138 4.32 17.57 2.14
CA LYS A 138 5.61 17.24 2.75
C LYS A 138 6.32 16.14 1.97
N VAL A 139 5.62 15.05 1.62
CA VAL A 139 6.17 13.94 0.82
C VAL A 139 6.64 14.41 -0.55
N LYS A 140 5.85 15.26 -1.24
CA LYS A 140 6.28 15.89 -2.50
C LYS A 140 7.60 16.65 -2.31
N ASN A 141 7.72 17.46 -1.27
CA ASN A 141 8.95 18.22 -1.02
C ASN A 141 10.15 17.31 -0.78
N TYR A 142 9.99 16.23 -0.01
CA TYR A 142 11.08 15.26 0.20
C TYR A 142 11.51 14.57 -1.08
N MET A 143 10.56 14.10 -1.90
CA MET A 143 10.85 13.46 -3.17
C MET A 143 11.54 14.42 -4.14
N VAL A 144 11.06 15.67 -4.25
CA VAL A 144 11.71 16.70 -5.06
C VAL A 144 13.12 17.02 -4.55
N GLY A 145 13.30 17.10 -3.23
CA GLY A 145 14.61 17.26 -2.60
C GLY A 145 15.56 16.12 -2.97
N TYR A 146 15.05 14.88 -2.99
CA TYR A 146 15.82 13.71 -3.38
C TYR A 146 16.21 13.77 -4.86
N LEU A 147 15.26 14.07 -5.74
CA LEU A 147 15.51 14.25 -7.18
C LEU A 147 16.57 15.33 -7.45
N LYS A 148 16.55 16.45 -6.70
CA LYS A 148 17.60 17.48 -6.79
C LYS A 148 18.97 16.96 -6.34
N ASN A 149 19.01 16.24 -5.22
CA ASN A 149 20.25 15.68 -4.67
C ASN A 149 20.94 14.72 -5.66
N VAL A 150 20.15 13.86 -6.33
CA VAL A 150 20.67 12.93 -7.35
C VAL A 150 20.79 13.57 -8.75
N LYS A 151 20.58 14.89 -8.87
CA LYS A 151 20.64 15.65 -10.13
C LYS A 151 19.73 15.06 -11.22
N HIS A 152 18.55 14.59 -10.85
CA HIS A 152 17.58 14.01 -11.77
C HIS A 152 17.03 15.07 -12.75
N PRO A 153 16.94 14.82 -14.06
CA PRO A 153 16.47 15.80 -15.04
C PRO A 153 15.07 16.36 -14.76
N SER A 154 14.17 15.54 -14.21
CA SER A 154 12.80 15.99 -13.88
C SER A 154 12.69 16.83 -12.60
N ALA A 155 13.76 17.03 -11.82
CA ALA A 155 13.67 17.67 -10.50
C ALA A 155 13.03 19.07 -10.52
N ALA A 156 13.42 19.93 -11.47
CA ALA A 156 12.86 21.27 -11.61
C ALA A 156 11.37 21.24 -12.02
N ARG A 157 11.03 20.37 -12.97
CA ARG A 157 9.64 20.18 -13.43
C ARG A 157 8.75 19.63 -12.31
N MET A 158 9.23 18.63 -11.56
CA MET A 158 8.49 18.06 -10.44
C MET A 158 8.32 19.02 -9.26
N ALA A 159 9.24 19.97 -9.06
CA ALA A 159 9.05 21.05 -8.09
C ALA A 159 7.83 21.90 -8.45
N ALA A 160 7.71 22.27 -9.74
CA ALA A 160 6.60 23.08 -10.27
C ALA A 160 5.29 22.30 -10.45
N ALA A 161 5.34 20.97 -10.57
CA ALA A 161 4.17 20.12 -10.81
C ALA A 161 3.08 20.32 -9.74
N PRO A 162 1.81 20.55 -10.09
CA PRO A 162 0.76 20.67 -9.10
C PRO A 162 0.53 19.34 -8.39
N LEU A 163 0.30 19.41 -7.09
CA LEU A 163 -0.15 18.27 -6.27
C LEU A 163 -1.68 18.25 -6.26
N THR A 164 -2.29 17.24 -6.85
CA THR A 164 -3.75 17.14 -6.98
C THR A 164 -4.29 15.84 -6.41
N LYS A 165 -5.51 15.85 -5.88
CA LYS A 165 -6.23 14.59 -5.58
C LYS A 165 -6.96 14.12 -6.83
N LYS A 166 -6.79 12.85 -7.20
CA LYS A 166 -7.52 12.26 -8.33
C LYS A 166 -8.99 12.09 -7.97
N LYS A 167 -9.89 12.59 -8.83
CA LYS A 167 -11.33 12.40 -8.66
C LYS A 167 -11.69 11.00 -9.14
N LEU A 168 -12.34 10.22 -8.27
CA LEU A 168 -12.81 8.87 -8.57
C LEU A 168 -14.34 8.87 -8.46
N GLU A 169 -15.03 8.43 -9.51
CA GLU A 169 -16.51 8.37 -9.50
C GLU A 169 -17.03 7.30 -8.52
N TRP A 170 -16.22 6.27 -8.25
CA TRP A 170 -16.50 5.21 -7.28
C TRP A 170 -15.94 5.48 -5.88
N ALA A 171 -15.57 6.73 -5.57
CA ALA A 171 -15.08 7.10 -4.24
C ALA A 171 -16.14 6.86 -3.15
N THR A 172 -15.70 6.38 -1.99
CA THR A 172 -16.52 6.03 -0.83
C THR A 172 -16.51 7.16 0.20
N SER A 173 -17.57 7.27 1.02
CA SER A 173 -17.63 8.23 2.14
C SER A 173 -17.59 7.55 3.51
N ASP A 174 -17.75 6.23 3.55
CA ASP A 174 -17.92 5.40 4.74
C ASP A 174 -17.05 4.13 4.76
N ASN A 175 -16.41 3.74 3.64
CA ASN A 175 -15.56 2.56 3.61
C ASN A 175 -14.10 2.85 4.00
N PHE A 176 -13.87 2.83 5.30
CA PHE A 176 -12.54 2.96 5.91
C PHE A 176 -11.79 1.62 6.04
N ASN A 177 -12.51 0.50 5.99
CA ASN A 177 -11.97 -0.83 6.28
C ASN A 177 -11.24 -1.45 5.08
N ASP A 178 -11.55 -1.00 3.86
CA ASP A 178 -10.97 -1.50 2.61
C ASP A 178 -9.89 -0.60 2.02
N CYS A 179 -9.51 0.49 2.70
CA CYS A 179 -8.53 1.45 2.16
C CYS A 179 -7.21 0.80 1.71
N GLY A 180 -6.75 -0.25 2.40
CA GLY A 180 -5.57 -1.02 1.99
C GLY A 180 -5.78 -1.83 0.70
N VAL A 181 -6.97 -2.38 0.48
CA VAL A 181 -7.35 -3.11 -0.74
C VAL A 181 -7.41 -2.14 -1.91
N PHE A 182 -8.04 -0.98 -1.71
CA PHE A 182 -8.05 0.10 -2.68
C PHE A 182 -6.63 0.57 -3.02
N ALA A 183 -5.80 0.87 -2.03
CA ALA A 183 -4.41 1.31 -2.24
C ALA A 183 -3.61 0.28 -3.06
N MET A 184 -3.70 -1.01 -2.72
CA MET A 184 -3.03 -2.07 -3.49
C MET A 184 -3.54 -2.16 -4.94
N ARG A 185 -4.86 -2.03 -5.15
CA ARG A 185 -5.43 -2.02 -6.49
C ARG A 185 -5.04 -0.77 -7.27
N HIS A 186 -4.99 0.39 -6.63
CA HIS A 186 -4.55 1.63 -7.25
C HIS A 186 -3.08 1.54 -7.68
N MET A 187 -2.20 0.93 -6.87
CA MET A 187 -0.81 0.66 -7.26
C MET A 187 -0.72 -0.27 -8.49
N GLU A 188 -1.54 -1.32 -8.55
CA GLU A 188 -1.57 -2.26 -9.68
C GLU A 188 -2.05 -1.61 -10.98
N MET A 189 -2.97 -0.64 -10.89
CA MET A 189 -3.66 -0.07 -12.06
C MET A 189 -3.12 1.29 -12.51
N TYR A 190 -2.30 1.96 -11.70
CA TYR A 190 -1.74 3.26 -12.08
C TYR A 190 -0.65 3.10 -13.13
N LYS A 191 -0.91 3.62 -14.34
CA LYS A 191 -0.02 3.50 -15.51
C LYS A 191 0.54 4.82 -16.03
N GLY A 192 0.31 5.91 -15.30
CA GLY A 192 0.60 7.26 -15.74
C GLY A 192 -0.64 8.15 -15.67
N SER A 193 -0.42 9.44 -15.66
CA SER A 193 -1.47 10.46 -15.56
C SER A 193 -2.15 10.75 -16.89
N ASP A 194 -1.53 10.37 -18.00
CA ASP A 194 -2.02 10.42 -19.38
C ASP A 194 -2.89 9.21 -19.76
N VAL A 195 -2.86 8.14 -18.96
CA VAL A 195 -3.69 6.96 -19.13
C VAL A 195 -4.95 7.05 -18.29
N GLU A 196 -6.09 6.67 -18.86
CA GLU A 196 -7.34 6.57 -18.12
C GLU A 196 -7.18 5.62 -16.92
N PHE A 197 -7.52 6.12 -15.73
CA PHE A 197 -7.33 5.40 -14.50
C PHE A 197 -8.58 4.56 -14.16
N GLU A 198 -8.67 3.39 -14.78
CA GLU A 198 -9.72 2.42 -14.54
C GLU A 198 -9.26 1.35 -13.54
N CYS A 199 -9.94 1.24 -12.40
CA CYS A 199 -9.59 0.28 -11.34
C CYS A 199 -10.52 -0.94 -11.28
N GLY A 200 -11.61 -0.92 -12.04
CA GLY A 200 -12.64 -1.95 -12.12
C GLY A 200 -13.66 -1.87 -10.99
N PHE A 201 -13.80 -0.72 -10.32
CA PHE A 201 -14.75 -0.54 -9.22
C PHE A 201 -16.05 0.07 -9.70
N SER A 202 -17.17 -0.54 -9.32
CA SER A 202 -18.49 -0.02 -9.58
C SER A 202 -18.82 1.17 -8.67
N THR A 203 -19.66 2.07 -9.16
CA THR A 203 -20.32 3.11 -8.35
C THR A 203 -21.48 2.55 -7.52
N GLN A 204 -21.97 1.33 -7.86
CA GLN A 204 -23.00 0.65 -7.10
C GLN A 204 -22.40 -0.07 -5.88
N LYS A 205 -22.79 0.35 -4.68
CA LYS A 205 -22.19 -0.12 -3.41
C LYS A 205 -22.21 -1.64 -3.26
N ASN A 206 -23.32 -2.30 -3.53
CA ASN A 206 -23.45 -3.76 -3.43
C ASN A 206 -22.48 -4.50 -4.39
N ILE A 207 -22.28 -3.97 -5.60
CA ILE A 207 -21.34 -4.53 -6.58
C ILE A 207 -19.91 -4.24 -6.13
N GLN A 208 -19.64 -3.03 -5.64
CA GLN A 208 -18.32 -2.65 -5.12
C GLN A 208 -17.91 -3.52 -3.92
N ASP A 209 -18.83 -3.79 -2.98
CA ASP A 209 -18.57 -4.67 -1.83
C ASP A 209 -18.19 -6.08 -2.29
N MET A 210 -18.87 -6.62 -3.30
CA MET A 210 -18.53 -7.90 -3.94
C MET A 210 -17.15 -7.87 -4.62
N GLN A 211 -16.82 -6.77 -5.31
CA GLN A 211 -15.49 -6.58 -5.92
C GLN A 211 -14.40 -6.53 -4.85
N LEU A 212 -14.63 -5.82 -3.75
CA LEU A 212 -13.68 -5.69 -2.64
C LEU A 212 -13.44 -7.03 -1.93
N GLN A 213 -14.48 -7.81 -1.66
CA GLN A 213 -14.34 -9.15 -1.09
C GLN A 213 -13.48 -10.07 -2.00
N ASN A 214 -13.76 -10.06 -3.30
CA ASN A 214 -12.94 -10.82 -4.26
C ASN A 214 -11.49 -10.33 -4.33
N MET A 215 -11.29 -9.01 -4.28
CA MET A 215 -9.96 -8.42 -4.29
C MET A 215 -9.18 -8.77 -3.02
N ARG A 216 -9.79 -8.71 -1.83
CA ARG A 216 -9.18 -9.19 -0.58
C ARG A 216 -8.68 -10.61 -0.71
N MET A 217 -9.52 -11.51 -1.20
CA MET A 217 -9.15 -12.91 -1.40
C MET A 217 -8.00 -13.06 -2.40
N LYS A 218 -8.07 -12.40 -3.56
CA LYS A 218 -7.02 -12.46 -4.59
C LYS A 218 -5.68 -11.97 -4.06
N ILE A 219 -5.69 -10.83 -3.39
CA ILE A 219 -4.52 -10.21 -2.77
C ILE A 219 -3.94 -11.17 -1.71
N ALA A 220 -4.74 -11.63 -0.76
CA ALA A 220 -4.30 -12.56 0.28
C ALA A 220 -3.69 -13.84 -0.32
N THR A 221 -4.36 -14.43 -1.32
CA THR A 221 -3.88 -15.64 -2.01
C THR A 221 -2.54 -15.40 -2.70
N LYS A 222 -2.42 -14.30 -3.47
CA LYS A 222 -1.15 -13.94 -4.13
C LYS A 222 -0.01 -13.80 -3.13
N LEU A 223 -0.28 -13.27 -1.94
CA LEU A 223 0.75 -12.96 -0.94
C LEU A 223 1.15 -14.20 -0.15
N LEU A 224 0.18 -15.04 0.23
CA LEU A 224 0.42 -16.34 0.83
C LEU A 224 1.23 -17.26 -0.09
N LEU A 225 0.95 -17.23 -1.39
CA LEU A 225 1.57 -18.11 -2.38
C LEU A 225 2.76 -17.49 -3.12
N SER A 226 3.13 -16.25 -2.81
CA SER A 226 4.26 -15.55 -3.44
C SER A 226 5.57 -16.27 -3.16
N GLU A 227 6.48 -16.33 -4.15
CA GLU A 227 7.86 -16.81 -3.94
C GLU A 227 8.63 -15.96 -2.92
N ALA A 228 8.21 -14.71 -2.73
CA ALA A 228 8.82 -13.83 -1.75
C ALA A 228 8.35 -14.11 -0.31
N ASN A 229 7.28 -14.90 -0.14
CA ASN A 229 6.85 -15.34 1.18
C ASN A 229 7.73 -16.51 1.66
N VAL A 230 8.64 -16.23 2.59
CA VAL A 230 9.53 -17.25 3.18
C VAL A 230 8.78 -18.37 3.90
N TYR A 231 7.54 -18.13 4.31
CA TYR A 231 6.67 -19.13 4.95
C TYR A 231 5.77 -19.87 3.95
N LYS A 232 5.90 -19.63 2.63
CA LYS A 232 5.06 -20.26 1.60
C LYS A 232 5.01 -21.78 1.76
N ALA A 233 6.16 -22.43 1.95
CA ALA A 233 6.22 -23.89 2.12
C ALA A 233 5.41 -24.35 3.34
N THR A 234 5.57 -23.66 4.47
CA THR A 234 4.80 -23.93 5.70
C THR A 234 3.31 -23.71 5.50
N VAL A 235 2.90 -22.59 4.88
CA VAL A 235 1.50 -22.28 4.56
C VAL A 235 0.91 -23.40 3.69
N MET A 236 1.63 -23.83 2.66
CA MET A 236 1.18 -24.91 1.77
C MET A 236 1.09 -26.26 2.50
N TYR A 237 2.04 -26.57 3.38
CA TYR A 237 2.00 -27.77 4.20
C TYR A 237 0.82 -27.76 5.16
N LEU A 238 0.61 -26.67 5.90
CA LEU A 238 -0.50 -26.53 6.83
C LEU A 238 -1.86 -26.60 6.11
N ALA A 239 -1.97 -25.97 4.94
CA ALA A 239 -3.18 -26.06 4.11
C ALA A 239 -3.45 -27.50 3.67
N ARG A 240 -2.44 -28.24 3.21
CA ARG A 240 -2.58 -29.66 2.84
C ARG A 240 -2.95 -30.53 4.02
N LYS A 241 -2.31 -30.35 5.18
CA LYS A 241 -2.61 -31.10 6.40
C LYS A 241 -4.03 -30.80 6.89
N ALA A 242 -4.45 -29.52 6.86
CA ALA A 242 -5.81 -29.13 7.17
C ALA A 242 -6.81 -29.85 6.24
N ILE A 243 -6.54 -29.90 4.93
CA ILE A 243 -7.37 -30.60 3.95
C ILE A 243 -7.40 -32.12 4.19
N GLN A 244 -6.26 -32.74 4.46
CA GLN A 244 -6.16 -34.18 4.72
C GLN A 244 -6.90 -34.57 6.01
N ASN A 245 -6.88 -33.71 7.02
CA ASN A 245 -7.60 -33.88 8.26
C ASN A 245 -9.06 -33.37 8.19
N LEU A 246 -9.58 -33.00 7.01
CA LEU A 246 -11.02 -32.75 6.78
C LEU A 246 -11.79 -34.08 6.79
N GLU A 247 -11.82 -34.76 7.95
CA GLU A 247 -12.86 -35.72 8.31
C GLU A 247 -14.09 -35.00 8.90
N ASP A 248 -13.95 -33.71 9.21
CA ASP A 248 -15.03 -32.86 9.69
C ASP A 248 -15.89 -32.39 8.52
N GLU A 249 -16.99 -33.11 8.27
CA GLU A 249 -18.02 -32.80 7.26
C GLU A 249 -18.46 -31.32 7.33
N ARG A 250 -18.54 -30.74 8.54
CA ARG A 250 -18.90 -29.34 8.75
C ARG A 250 -17.94 -28.38 8.06
N MET A 251 -16.64 -28.72 8.03
CA MET A 251 -15.62 -27.87 7.43
C MET A 251 -15.62 -27.99 5.91
N ARG A 252 -15.95 -29.17 5.36
CA ARG A 252 -16.22 -29.35 3.92
C ARG A 252 -17.44 -28.55 3.47
N GLU A 253 -18.55 -28.64 4.19
CA GLU A 253 -19.76 -27.85 3.94
C GLU A 253 -19.49 -26.35 3.96
N LEU A 254 -18.69 -25.87 4.92
CA LEU A 254 -18.30 -24.46 4.99
C LEU A 254 -17.47 -24.02 3.77
N LEU A 255 -16.54 -24.85 3.30
CA LEU A 255 -15.76 -24.59 2.09
C LEU A 255 -16.63 -24.61 0.82
N GLU A 256 -17.54 -25.56 0.68
CA GLU A 256 -18.48 -25.59 -0.44
C GLU A 256 -19.43 -24.41 -0.44
N LYS A 257 -19.96 -24.04 0.73
CA LYS A 257 -20.80 -22.85 0.89
C LYS A 257 -20.04 -21.59 0.50
N GLU A 258 -18.78 -21.48 0.87
CA GLU A 258 -17.95 -20.34 0.50
C GLU A 258 -17.63 -20.33 -0.99
N ARG A 259 -17.33 -21.49 -1.59
CA ARG A 259 -17.18 -21.64 -3.05
C ARG A 259 -18.45 -21.20 -3.78
N ALA A 260 -19.63 -21.66 -3.36
CA ALA A 260 -20.90 -21.32 -3.99
C ALA A 260 -21.21 -19.82 -3.91
N LYS A 261 -20.90 -19.17 -2.76
CA LYS A 261 -20.98 -17.70 -2.66
C LYS A 261 -20.05 -17.01 -3.65
N GLN A 262 -18.83 -17.52 -3.81
CA GLN A 262 -17.87 -16.97 -4.76
C GLN A 262 -18.33 -17.14 -6.20
N GLU A 263 -18.83 -18.31 -6.60
CA GLU A 263 -19.37 -18.55 -7.93
C GLU A 263 -20.53 -17.60 -8.25
N LYS A 264 -21.50 -17.47 -7.32
CA LYS A 264 -22.59 -16.49 -7.46
C LYS A 264 -22.07 -15.05 -7.60
N CYS A 265 -21.03 -14.70 -6.85
CA CYS A 265 -20.38 -13.40 -6.92
C CYS A 265 -19.73 -13.19 -8.30
N TRP A 266 -19.01 -14.17 -8.82
CA TRP A 266 -18.42 -14.14 -10.17
C TRP A 266 -19.47 -13.99 -11.26
N ASP A 267 -20.58 -14.71 -11.18
CA ASP A 267 -21.70 -14.60 -12.11
C ASP A 267 -22.34 -13.21 -12.08
N THR A 268 -22.44 -12.62 -10.89
CA THR A 268 -22.99 -11.26 -10.73
C THR A 268 -22.05 -10.23 -11.36
N LEU A 269 -20.75 -10.35 -11.10
CA LEU A 269 -19.74 -9.44 -11.65
C LEU A 269 -19.59 -9.57 -13.17
N SER A 270 -19.71 -10.79 -13.72
CA SER A 270 -19.62 -11.02 -15.16
C SER A 270 -20.81 -10.40 -15.90
N LYS A 271 -22.03 -10.56 -15.37
CA LYS A 271 -23.25 -9.92 -15.90
C LYS A 271 -23.15 -8.40 -15.85
N TRP A 272 -22.73 -7.84 -14.71
CA TRP A 272 -22.53 -6.40 -14.57
C TRP A 272 -21.55 -5.84 -15.62
N LYS A 273 -20.37 -6.48 -15.76
CA LYS A 273 -19.35 -6.03 -16.73
C LYS A 273 -19.83 -6.06 -18.18
N ASN A 274 -20.79 -6.93 -18.51
CA ASN A 274 -21.37 -7.02 -19.84
C ASN A 274 -22.53 -6.03 -20.05
N ALA A 275 -23.24 -5.65 -18.99
CA ALA A 275 -24.30 -4.66 -19.04
C ALA A 275 -23.78 -3.24 -19.32
N ASP A 276 -22.58 -2.91 -18.83
CA ASP A 276 -21.92 -1.61 -19.08
C ASP A 276 -21.32 -1.49 -20.50
N LYS A 277 -21.50 -2.49 -21.37
CA LYS A 277 -21.00 -2.51 -22.77
C LYS A 277 -22.09 -2.33 -23.84
N VAL A 278 -23.34 -2.09 -23.43
CA VAL A 278 -24.50 -1.83 -24.30
C VAL A 278 -24.92 -0.38 -24.14
#